data_AF-A0A221URM4-F1
#
_entry.id   AF-A0A221URM4-F1
#
_cell.length_a   1.000
_cell.length_b   1.000
_cell.length_c   1.000
_cell.angle_alpha   90.00
_cell.angle_beta   90.00
_cell.angle_gamma   90.00
#
_symmetry.space_group_name_H-M   'P 1'
#
loop_
_entity.id
_entity.type
_entity.pdbx_description
1 polymer ?
#
loop_
_entity_poly.entity_id
_entity_poly.type
_entity_poly.pdbx_seq_one_letter_code
_entity_poly.pdbx_strand_id
1 'polypeptide(L)'
;MNTFFLVSLIVFWIKFLLTSIWNLKISNFVIMQDTLQKYLPERAVSLSMELIKENGVHLKIVNQRVTRHGDYRRMPNGSHQITVNATLNKYRFLITLVHEIAHLVAFEKYGRKIKPHGLEWKRTFQYLMLPFLRPEVFPTNLLPMLARHFRNPKASSDTDASLSLALKQFDVQDSEKSYIFELPHGSVFRIYNGKLFQKKNKRVKRYECIEVATGRVYLFQPNAEVELIKD
;
A
#
# COMPACT_ATOMS: atom_id res chain seq x y z
N MET A 1 -24.96 56.33 -4.51
CA MET A 1 -23.75 55.47 -4.37
C MET A 1 -23.26 55.16 -5.78
N ASN A 2 -22.02 55.55 -6.11
CA ASN A 2 -21.54 55.57 -7.49
C ASN A 2 -21.37 54.13 -8.01
N THR A 3 -22.01 53.78 -9.13
CA THR A 3 -21.98 52.42 -9.73
C THR A 3 -20.54 51.96 -10.00
N PHE A 4 -19.64 52.89 -10.30
CA PHE A 4 -18.20 52.64 -10.47
C PHE A 4 -17.52 52.08 -9.21
N PHE A 5 -17.92 52.56 -8.03
CA PHE A 5 -17.35 52.12 -6.74
C PHE A 5 -17.78 50.70 -6.41
N LEU A 6 -19.03 50.34 -6.71
CA LEU A 6 -19.58 49.01 -6.48
C LEU A 6 -18.90 47.96 -7.37
N VAL A 7 -18.70 48.27 -8.65
CA VAL A 7 -18.01 47.38 -9.61
C VAL A 7 -16.55 47.17 -9.21
N SER A 8 -15.84 48.23 -8.78
CA SER A 8 -14.46 48.12 -8.30
C SER A 8 -14.34 47.22 -7.06
N LEU A 9 -15.26 47.36 -6.10
CA LEU A 9 -15.31 46.49 -4.91
C LEU A 9 -15.53 45.03 -5.30
N ILE A 10 -16.47 44.74 -6.20
CA ILE A 10 -16.76 43.37 -6.65
C ILE A 10 -15.54 42.74 -7.33
N VAL A 11 -14.87 43.47 -8.23
CA VAL A 11 -13.66 42.98 -8.90
C VAL A 11 -12.53 42.72 -7.90
N PHE A 12 -12.38 43.59 -6.89
CA PHE A 12 -11.41 43.39 -5.81
C PHE A 12 -11.70 42.11 -5.02
N TRP A 13 -12.94 41.90 -4.58
CA TRP A 13 -13.34 40.70 -3.84
C TRP A 13 -13.22 39.42 -4.66
N ILE A 14 -13.54 39.45 -5.96
CA ILE A 14 -13.34 38.30 -6.87
C ILE A 14 -11.85 37.96 -6.97
N LYS A 15 -10.97 38.95 -7.21
CA LYS A 15 -9.52 38.73 -7.27
C LYS A 15 -9.00 38.17 -5.94
N PHE A 16 -9.40 38.78 -4.82
CA PHE A 16 -9.02 38.33 -3.49
C PHE A 16 -9.44 36.87 -3.21
N LEU A 17 -10.67 36.50 -3.57
CA LEU A 17 -11.19 35.15 -3.42
C LEU A 17 -10.44 34.14 -4.30
N LEU A 18 -10.20 34.47 -5.58
CA LEU A 18 -9.46 33.61 -6.51
C LEU A 18 -8.02 33.39 -6.04
N THR A 19 -7.33 34.44 -5.59
CA THR A 19 -5.97 34.35 -5.02
C THR A 19 -5.97 33.51 -3.74
N SER A 20 -6.97 33.67 -2.87
CA SER A 20 -7.10 32.88 -1.64
C SER A 20 -7.33 31.39 -1.93
N ILE A 21 -8.20 31.06 -2.88
CA ILE A 21 -8.44 29.67 -3.33
C ILE A 21 -7.19 29.08 -3.96
N TRP A 22 -6.46 29.85 -4.76
CA TRP A 22 -5.22 29.41 -5.40
C TRP A 22 -4.13 29.14 -4.36
N ASN A 23 -3.92 30.06 -3.40
CA ASN A 23 -2.97 29.88 -2.30
C ASN A 23 -3.32 28.66 -1.43
N LEU A 24 -4.61 28.44 -1.12
CA LEU A 24 -5.05 27.27 -0.36
C LEU A 24 -4.77 25.96 -1.13
N LYS A 25 -5.02 25.94 -2.44
CA LYS A 25 -4.69 24.79 -3.31
C LYS A 25 -3.19 24.51 -3.34
N ILE A 26 -2.36 25.55 -3.45
CA ILE A 26 -0.89 25.40 -3.42
C ILE A 26 -0.43 24.88 -2.06
N SER A 27 -0.90 25.49 -0.97
CA SER A 27 -0.54 25.05 0.38
C SER A 27 -0.90 23.58 0.60
N ASN A 28 -2.11 23.17 0.21
CA ASN A 28 -2.53 21.76 0.31
C ASN A 28 -1.69 20.84 -0.57
N PHE A 29 -1.29 21.29 -1.77
CA PHE A 29 -0.42 20.53 -2.65
C PHE A 29 0.97 20.31 -2.03
N VAL A 30 1.59 21.36 -1.48
CA VAL A 30 2.90 21.29 -0.82
C VAL A 30 2.84 20.37 0.41
N ILE A 31 1.84 20.54 1.27
CA ILE A 31 1.66 19.68 2.47
C ILE A 31 1.51 18.21 2.09
N MET A 32 0.76 17.91 1.02
CA MET A 32 0.57 16.53 0.55
C MET A 32 1.86 15.95 -0.02
N GLN A 33 2.63 16.73 -0.77
CA GLN A 33 3.93 16.33 -1.29
C GLN A 33 4.92 16.01 -0.17
N ASP A 34 5.06 16.91 0.82
CA ASP A 34 5.94 16.74 1.98
C ASP A 34 5.54 15.52 2.81
N THR A 35 4.25 15.26 2.94
CA THR A 35 3.72 14.09 3.63
C THR A 35 4.10 12.82 2.88
N LEU A 36 3.85 12.75 1.57
CA LEU A 36 4.14 11.57 0.75
C LEU A 36 5.63 11.28 0.63
N GLN A 37 6.49 12.29 0.65
CA GLN A 37 7.96 12.09 0.60
C GLN A 37 8.50 11.26 1.78
N LYS A 38 7.78 11.24 2.92
CA LYS A 38 8.09 10.38 4.07
C LYS A 38 7.86 8.89 3.77
N TYR A 39 6.89 8.59 2.91
CA TYR A 39 6.40 7.23 2.66
C TYR A 39 6.71 6.69 1.26
N LEU A 40 7.19 7.53 0.33
CA LEU A 40 7.51 7.14 -1.04
C LEU A 40 8.99 7.33 -1.36
N PRO A 41 9.54 6.57 -2.32
CA PRO A 41 10.82 6.90 -2.95
C PRO A 41 10.72 8.29 -3.57
N GLU A 42 11.76 9.10 -3.43
CA GLU A 42 11.76 10.51 -3.85
C GLU A 42 11.32 10.67 -5.32
N ARG A 43 11.85 9.83 -6.20
CA ARG A 43 11.58 9.83 -7.65
C ARG A 43 10.21 9.28 -8.04
N ALA A 44 9.40 8.84 -7.08
CA ALA A 44 8.03 8.36 -7.27
C ALA A 44 6.96 9.33 -6.76
N VAL A 45 7.35 10.35 -5.97
CA VAL A 45 6.40 11.27 -5.30
C VAL A 45 5.52 11.98 -6.32
N SER A 46 6.12 12.63 -7.33
CA SER A 46 5.38 13.41 -8.33
C SER A 46 4.39 12.56 -9.13
N LEU A 47 4.81 11.37 -9.58
CA LEU A 47 3.92 10.45 -10.32
C LEU A 47 2.79 9.91 -9.44
N SER A 48 3.07 9.63 -8.17
CA SER A 48 2.04 9.17 -7.22
C SER A 48 1.03 10.28 -6.91
N MET A 49 1.49 11.52 -6.77
CA MET A 49 0.64 12.71 -6.60
C MET A 49 -0.29 12.90 -7.80
N GLU A 50 0.23 12.75 -9.01
CA GLU A 50 -0.55 12.83 -10.25
C GLU A 50 -1.63 11.75 -10.28
N LEU A 51 -1.27 10.49 -10.01
CA LEU A 51 -2.26 9.40 -9.92
C LEU A 51 -3.35 9.66 -8.88
N ILE A 52 -3.00 10.17 -7.70
CA ILE A 52 -3.98 10.52 -6.66
C ILE A 52 -4.93 11.61 -7.15
N LYS A 53 -4.38 12.66 -7.79
CA LYS A 53 -5.13 13.83 -8.25
C LYS A 53 -6.06 13.49 -9.41
N GLU A 54 -5.55 12.82 -10.44
CA GLU A 54 -6.32 12.46 -11.64
C GLU A 54 -7.50 11.55 -11.32
N ASN A 55 -7.34 10.68 -10.32
CA ASN A 55 -8.38 9.73 -9.91
C ASN A 55 -9.25 10.25 -8.76
N GLY A 56 -9.08 11.51 -8.33
CA GLY A 56 -9.89 12.11 -7.27
C GLY A 56 -9.82 11.36 -5.93
N VAL A 57 -8.66 10.76 -5.62
CA VAL A 57 -8.47 9.93 -4.43
C VAL A 57 -8.25 10.80 -3.20
N HIS A 58 -9.04 10.57 -2.16
CA HIS A 58 -8.77 11.02 -0.81
C HIS A 58 -7.90 9.98 -0.08
N LEU A 59 -6.58 10.17 -0.11
CA LEU A 59 -5.62 9.28 0.55
C LEU A 59 -5.54 9.57 2.05
N LYS A 60 -5.66 8.52 2.87
CA LYS A 60 -5.39 8.55 4.32
C LYS A 60 -4.29 7.58 4.68
N ILE A 61 -3.25 8.09 5.33
CA ILE A 61 -2.21 7.26 5.92
C ILE A 61 -2.63 6.96 7.36
N VAL A 62 -2.79 5.68 7.68
CA VAL A 62 -3.36 5.23 8.95
C VAL A 62 -2.35 4.41 9.75
N ASN A 63 -2.59 4.25 11.05
CA ASN A 63 -1.78 3.35 11.88
C ASN A 63 -1.78 1.92 11.31
N GLN A 64 -0.68 1.21 11.55
CA GLN A 64 -0.48 -0.12 10.99
C GLN A 64 -1.56 -1.10 11.47
N ARG A 65 -2.31 -1.66 10.52
CA ARG A 65 -3.25 -2.76 10.73
C ARG A 65 -2.58 -4.07 10.34
N VAL A 66 -2.88 -5.15 11.06
CA VAL A 66 -2.26 -6.46 10.77
C VAL A 66 -2.90 -7.17 9.58
N THR A 67 -4.21 -6.95 9.35
CA THR A 67 -4.98 -7.75 8.39
C THR A 67 -5.02 -7.18 6.96
N ARG A 68 -4.69 -5.91 6.78
CA ARG A 68 -4.71 -5.21 5.48
C ARG A 68 -3.63 -4.13 5.44
N HIS A 69 -2.92 -4.03 4.31
CA HIS A 69 -1.94 -2.96 4.06
C HIS A 69 -2.57 -1.71 3.47
N GLY A 70 -3.61 -1.90 2.66
CA GLY A 70 -4.39 -0.83 2.05
C GLY A 70 -5.86 -1.22 1.93
N ASP A 71 -6.70 -0.23 1.63
CA ASP A 71 -8.12 -0.44 1.31
C ASP A 71 -8.64 0.74 0.47
N TYR A 72 -9.11 0.44 -0.74
CA TYR A 72 -9.94 1.33 -1.53
C TYR A 72 -11.43 1.18 -1.16
N ARG A 73 -12.12 2.32 -1.00
CA ARG A 73 -13.57 2.40 -0.78
C ARG A 73 -14.19 3.58 -1.52
N ARG A 74 -15.34 3.34 -2.15
CA ARG A 74 -16.25 4.40 -2.60
C ARG A 74 -17.17 4.81 -1.45
N MET A 75 -17.19 6.09 -1.13
CA MET A 75 -17.98 6.66 -0.04
C MET A 75 -19.44 6.86 -0.48
N PRO A 76 -20.40 6.99 0.47
CA PRO A 76 -21.82 7.23 0.14
C PRO A 76 -22.06 8.48 -0.72
N ASN A 77 -21.24 9.52 -0.55
CA ASN A 77 -21.26 10.74 -1.35
C ASN A 77 -20.62 10.59 -2.74
N GLY A 78 -20.24 9.38 -3.14
CA GLY A 78 -19.61 9.08 -4.43
C GLY A 78 -18.10 9.29 -4.46
N SER A 79 -17.50 9.95 -3.46
CA SER A 79 -16.05 10.19 -3.41
C SER A 79 -15.23 8.90 -3.20
N HIS A 80 -13.96 8.94 -3.59
CA HIS A 80 -13.05 7.80 -3.49
C HIS A 80 -12.08 7.99 -2.33
N GLN A 81 -12.06 7.03 -1.40
CA GLN A 81 -11.09 7.02 -0.30
C GLN A 81 -10.14 5.83 -0.46
N ILE A 82 -8.85 6.08 -0.28
CA ILE A 82 -7.84 5.03 -0.13
C ILE A 82 -7.20 5.19 1.23
N THR A 83 -7.11 4.10 1.99
CA THR A 83 -6.30 4.03 3.21
C THR A 83 -5.06 3.20 2.94
N VAL A 84 -3.90 3.62 3.45
CA VAL A 84 -2.66 2.83 3.41
C VAL A 84 -2.03 2.88 4.80
N ASN A 85 -1.54 1.74 5.29
CA ASN A 85 -0.84 1.68 6.57
C ASN A 85 0.46 2.49 6.47
N ALA A 86 0.75 3.28 7.51
CA ALA A 86 2.04 3.89 7.69
C ALA A 86 3.12 2.79 7.74
N THR A 87 4.13 2.91 6.88
CA THR A 87 5.31 2.06 6.89
C THR A 87 6.50 2.88 6.44
N LEU A 88 7.66 2.64 7.03
CA LEU A 88 8.92 3.25 6.61
C LEU A 88 9.50 2.55 5.37
N ASN A 89 8.98 1.39 5.00
CA ASN A 89 9.32 0.72 3.75
C ASN A 89 8.61 1.40 2.58
N LYS A 90 9.33 2.37 2.01
CA LYS A 90 8.83 3.22 0.93
C LYS A 90 8.39 2.44 -0.31
N TYR A 91 9.04 1.32 -0.60
CA TYR A 91 8.72 0.47 -1.75
C TYR A 91 7.40 -0.28 -1.54
N ARG A 92 7.20 -0.83 -0.34
CA ARG A 92 5.95 -1.51 0.04
C ARG A 92 4.77 -0.55 0.06
N PHE A 93 4.97 0.67 0.56
CA PHE A 93 3.97 1.72 0.51
C PHE A 93 3.58 2.06 -0.94
N LEU A 94 4.55 2.32 -1.82
CA LEU A 94 4.29 2.63 -3.23
C LEU A 94 3.48 1.52 -3.92
N ILE A 95 3.90 0.27 -3.78
CA ILE A 95 3.21 -0.88 -4.39
C ILE A 95 1.77 -0.98 -3.87
N THR A 96 1.56 -0.77 -2.57
CA THR A 96 0.24 -0.83 -1.93
C THR A 96 -0.64 0.34 -2.39
N LEU A 97 -0.11 1.56 -2.48
CA LEU A 97 -0.86 2.72 -2.97
C LEU A 97 -1.36 2.47 -4.39
N VAL A 98 -0.47 2.06 -5.30
CA VAL A 98 -0.84 1.80 -6.70
C VAL A 98 -1.78 0.59 -6.82
N HIS A 99 -1.66 -0.41 -5.92
CA HIS A 99 -2.62 -1.52 -5.83
C HIS A 99 -4.04 -1.04 -5.59
N GLU A 100 -4.22 -0.15 -4.62
CA GLU A 100 -5.55 0.38 -4.27
C GLU A 100 -6.08 1.32 -5.37
N ILE A 101 -5.22 2.13 -5.99
CA ILE A 101 -5.60 2.96 -7.15
C ILE A 101 -6.00 2.06 -8.34
N ALA A 102 -5.34 0.91 -8.53
CA ALA A 102 -5.71 -0.03 -9.58
C ALA A 102 -7.11 -0.64 -9.37
N HIS A 103 -7.55 -0.85 -8.12
CA HIS A 103 -8.95 -1.21 -7.86
C HIS A 103 -9.90 -0.13 -8.35
N LEU A 104 -9.66 1.11 -7.95
CA LEU A 104 -10.46 2.26 -8.39
C LEU A 104 -10.53 2.34 -9.92
N VAL A 105 -9.38 2.44 -10.59
CA VAL A 105 -9.30 2.60 -12.05
C VAL A 105 -9.95 1.43 -12.78
N ALA A 106 -9.77 0.20 -12.29
CA ALA A 106 -10.41 -0.96 -12.90
C ALA A 106 -11.94 -0.93 -12.73
N PHE A 107 -12.45 -0.51 -11.58
CA PHE A 107 -13.89 -0.41 -11.36
C PHE A 107 -14.54 0.70 -12.20
N GLU A 108 -13.87 1.85 -12.37
CA GLU A 108 -14.36 2.93 -13.23
C GLU A 108 -14.36 2.50 -14.71
N LYS A 109 -13.33 1.78 -15.15
CA LYS A 109 -13.18 1.36 -16.55
C LYS A 109 -14.05 0.16 -16.95
N TYR A 110 -14.18 -0.84 -16.08
CA TYR A 110 -14.79 -2.13 -16.41
C TYR A 110 -16.07 -2.41 -15.62
N GLY A 111 -16.44 -1.52 -14.70
CA GLY A 111 -17.61 -1.67 -13.84
C GLY A 111 -17.34 -2.49 -12.57
N ARG A 112 -18.26 -2.38 -11.61
CA ARG A 112 -18.10 -2.92 -10.25
C ARG A 112 -18.30 -4.43 -10.12
N LYS A 113 -18.71 -5.12 -11.20
CA LYS A 113 -18.98 -6.57 -11.22
C LYS A 113 -17.72 -7.40 -11.49
N ILE A 114 -16.60 -6.77 -11.83
CA ILE A 114 -15.34 -7.49 -12.07
C ILE A 114 -14.89 -8.24 -10.81
N LYS A 115 -14.20 -9.37 -11.00
CA LYS A 115 -13.64 -10.11 -9.88
C LYS A 115 -12.53 -9.27 -9.23
N PRO A 116 -12.46 -9.22 -7.88
CA PRO A 116 -11.33 -8.61 -7.21
C PRO A 116 -10.05 -9.34 -7.63
N HIS A 117 -9.04 -8.56 -8.02
CA HIS A 117 -7.77 -9.07 -8.54
C HIS A 117 -7.92 -9.98 -9.77
N GLY A 118 -9.00 -9.82 -10.53
CA GLY A 118 -9.26 -10.47 -11.81
C GLY A 118 -8.39 -9.97 -12.95
N LEU A 119 -8.66 -10.40 -14.18
CA LEU A 119 -7.85 -10.06 -15.36
C LEU A 119 -7.80 -8.54 -15.59
N GLU A 120 -8.93 -7.87 -15.44
CA GLU A 120 -9.11 -6.42 -15.60
C GLU A 120 -8.24 -5.67 -14.59
N TRP A 121 -8.36 -6.02 -13.31
CA TRP A 121 -7.54 -5.43 -12.26
C TRP A 121 -6.05 -5.69 -12.48
N LYS A 122 -5.66 -6.91 -12.84
CA LYS A 122 -4.24 -7.25 -13.08
C LYS A 122 -3.63 -6.42 -14.19
N ARG A 123 -4.35 -6.26 -15.32
CA ARG A 123 -3.92 -5.42 -16.45
C ARG A 123 -3.80 -3.95 -16.05
N THR A 124 -4.78 -3.44 -15.33
CA THR A 124 -4.73 -2.06 -14.80
C THR A 124 -3.55 -1.87 -13.86
N PHE A 125 -3.32 -2.79 -12.92
CA PHE A 125 -2.23 -2.70 -11.96
C PHE A 125 -0.86 -2.78 -12.64
N GLN A 126 -0.69 -3.68 -13.61
CA GLN A 126 0.50 -3.74 -14.46
C GLN A 126 0.76 -2.39 -15.13
N TYR A 127 -0.24 -1.84 -15.82
CA TYR A 127 -0.12 -0.59 -16.57
C TYR A 127 0.25 0.58 -15.66
N LEU A 128 -0.45 0.76 -14.54
CA LEU A 128 -0.19 1.85 -13.60
C LEU A 128 1.20 1.76 -12.95
N MET A 129 1.75 0.55 -12.81
CA MET A 129 3.07 0.35 -12.23
C MET A 129 4.21 0.61 -13.21
N LEU A 130 4.00 0.53 -14.53
CA LEU A 130 5.07 0.66 -15.54
C LEU A 130 5.95 1.91 -15.36
N PRO A 131 5.41 3.12 -15.12
CA PRO A 131 6.25 4.32 -14.94
C PRO A 131 7.18 4.25 -13.71
N PHE A 132 6.86 3.41 -12.73
CA PHE A 132 7.63 3.26 -11.50
C PHE A 132 8.71 2.17 -11.60
N LEU A 133 8.62 1.23 -12.54
CA LEU A 133 9.54 0.08 -12.65
C LEU A 133 10.88 0.46 -13.30
N ARG A 134 11.61 1.37 -12.65
CA ARG A 134 12.89 1.91 -13.13
C ARG A 134 13.91 2.12 -11.99
N PRO A 135 15.23 2.15 -12.28
CA PRO A 135 16.28 2.21 -11.26
C PRO A 135 16.24 3.45 -10.36
N GLU A 136 15.69 4.55 -10.85
CA GLU A 136 15.57 5.80 -10.07
C GLU A 136 14.52 5.68 -8.96
N VAL A 137 13.57 4.74 -9.09
CA VAL A 137 12.46 4.54 -8.14
C VAL A 137 12.69 3.32 -7.27
N PHE A 138 13.12 2.19 -7.86
CA PHE A 138 13.39 0.95 -7.12
C PHE A 138 14.86 0.56 -7.21
N PRO A 139 15.44 0.02 -6.13
CA PRO A 139 16.79 -0.55 -6.14
C PRO A 139 16.93 -1.62 -7.23
N THR A 140 18.09 -1.62 -7.90
CA THR A 140 18.34 -2.49 -9.06
C THR A 140 18.18 -3.98 -8.73
N ASN A 141 18.47 -4.40 -7.50
CA ASN A 141 18.28 -5.77 -7.04
C ASN A 141 16.80 -6.16 -6.86
N LEU A 142 15.90 -5.19 -6.70
CA LEU A 142 14.47 -5.42 -6.53
C LEU A 142 13.73 -5.50 -7.88
N LEU A 143 14.23 -4.82 -8.92
CA LEU A 143 13.59 -4.76 -10.24
C LEU A 143 13.31 -6.15 -10.87
N PRO A 144 14.24 -7.14 -10.86
CA PRO A 144 13.94 -8.48 -11.40
C PRO A 144 12.81 -9.20 -10.65
N MET A 145 12.67 -8.94 -9.36
CA MET A 145 11.63 -9.54 -8.51
C MET A 145 10.27 -8.91 -8.81
N LEU A 146 10.24 -7.58 -8.97
CA LEU A 146 9.07 -6.83 -9.41
C LEU A 146 8.63 -7.25 -10.81
N ALA A 147 9.54 -7.32 -11.78
CA ALA A 147 9.24 -7.76 -13.14
C ALA A 147 8.59 -9.15 -13.15
N ARG A 148 9.12 -10.08 -12.36
CA ARG A 148 8.55 -11.42 -12.19
C ARG A 148 7.15 -11.38 -11.59
N HIS A 149 6.95 -10.60 -10.51
CA HIS A 149 5.67 -10.43 -9.83
C HIS A 149 4.61 -9.89 -10.78
N PHE A 150 4.95 -8.81 -11.49
CA PHE A 150 4.02 -8.12 -12.39
C PHE A 150 3.72 -8.89 -13.68
N ARG A 151 4.35 -10.04 -13.98
CA ARG A 151 3.81 -10.93 -15.04
C ARG A 151 2.42 -11.47 -14.69
N ASN A 152 2.15 -11.69 -13.40
CA ASN A 152 0.84 -12.13 -12.90
C ASN A 152 0.67 -11.66 -11.45
N PRO A 153 0.37 -10.36 -11.25
CA PRO A 153 0.41 -9.77 -9.92
C PRO A 153 -0.60 -10.43 -8.99
N LYS A 154 -0.21 -10.51 -7.71
CA LYS A 154 -1.01 -11.14 -6.66
C LYS A 154 -1.84 -10.09 -5.93
N ALA A 155 -2.80 -10.57 -5.13
CA ALA A 155 -3.66 -9.73 -4.31
C ALA A 155 -2.89 -8.94 -3.22
N SER A 156 -1.64 -9.31 -2.92
CA SER A 156 -0.72 -8.57 -2.06
C SER A 156 0.72 -8.98 -2.38
N SER A 157 1.67 -8.06 -2.19
CA SER A 157 3.11 -8.34 -2.30
C SER A 157 3.56 -9.43 -1.32
N ASP A 158 2.90 -9.60 -0.18
CA ASP A 158 3.26 -10.60 0.83
C ASP A 158 2.96 -12.03 0.38
N THR A 159 1.96 -12.20 -0.49
CA THR A 159 1.61 -13.53 -1.01
C THR A 159 2.59 -14.03 -2.07
N ASP A 160 3.46 -13.16 -2.56
CA ASP A 160 4.63 -13.50 -3.35
C ASP A 160 5.84 -13.61 -2.41
N ALA A 161 6.14 -14.83 -1.95
CA ALA A 161 7.19 -15.07 -0.96
C ALA A 161 8.55 -14.50 -1.39
N SER A 162 8.85 -14.52 -2.70
CA SER A 162 10.12 -14.04 -3.24
C SER A 162 10.19 -12.51 -3.14
N LEU A 163 9.16 -11.82 -3.62
CA LEU A 163 9.09 -10.36 -3.55
C LEU A 163 8.98 -9.86 -2.11
N SER A 164 8.20 -10.54 -1.28
CA SER A 164 8.03 -10.19 0.13
C SER A 164 9.35 -10.22 0.89
N LEU A 165 10.19 -11.24 0.66
CA LEU A 165 11.49 -11.37 1.30
C LEU A 165 12.44 -10.25 0.83
N ALA A 166 12.46 -9.95 -0.47
CA ALA A 166 13.26 -8.86 -1.01
C ALA A 166 12.84 -7.49 -0.47
N LEU A 167 11.53 -7.24 -0.37
CA LEU A 167 11.00 -6.00 0.20
C LEU A 167 11.36 -5.85 1.68
N LYS A 168 11.43 -6.95 2.45
CA LYS A 168 11.76 -6.89 3.88
C LYS A 168 13.17 -6.37 4.17
N GLN A 169 14.10 -6.44 3.22
CA GLN A 169 15.42 -5.82 3.36
C GLN A 169 15.35 -4.30 3.60
N PHE A 170 14.20 -3.69 3.32
CA PHE A 170 13.91 -2.26 3.49
C PHE A 170 12.94 -1.96 4.64
N ASP A 171 12.53 -2.98 5.41
CA ASP A 171 11.82 -2.76 6.67
C ASP A 171 12.85 -2.33 7.75
N VAL A 172 12.43 -1.47 8.69
CA VAL A 172 13.29 -1.15 9.85
C VAL A 172 13.43 -2.40 10.68
N GLN A 173 14.67 -2.87 10.84
CA GLN A 173 15.00 -4.15 11.47
C GLN A 173 14.47 -4.18 12.91
N ASP A 174 13.63 -5.17 13.18
CA ASP A 174 13.30 -5.64 14.53
C ASP A 174 14.05 -6.96 14.68
N SER A 175 15.20 -6.94 15.38
CA SER A 175 16.20 -8.01 15.37
C SER A 175 15.74 -9.33 16.01
N GLU A 176 14.55 -9.36 16.60
CA GLU A 176 14.06 -10.50 17.38
C GLU A 176 13.08 -11.41 16.63
N LYS A 177 12.71 -11.08 15.38
CA LYS A 177 11.73 -11.86 14.61
C LYS A 177 12.39 -12.78 13.59
N SER A 178 12.09 -14.07 13.68
CA SER A 178 12.46 -15.09 12.68
C SER A 178 11.31 -15.32 11.70
N TYR A 179 11.59 -15.94 10.56
CA TYR A 179 10.54 -16.42 9.67
C TYR A 179 10.19 -17.88 9.95
N ILE A 180 8.91 -18.23 9.74
CA ILE A 180 8.48 -19.62 9.97
C ILE A 180 9.22 -20.60 9.05
N PHE A 181 9.66 -20.22 7.85
CA PHE A 181 10.41 -21.13 6.98
C PHE A 181 11.78 -21.50 7.57
N GLU A 182 12.37 -20.62 8.39
CA GLU A 182 13.68 -20.80 9.04
C GLU A 182 13.59 -21.71 10.28
N LEU A 183 12.43 -21.77 10.92
CA LEU A 183 12.26 -22.57 12.13
C LEU A 183 12.38 -24.08 11.85
N PRO A 184 13.03 -24.86 12.72
CA PRO A 184 12.97 -26.32 12.65
C PRO A 184 11.53 -26.87 12.76
N HIS A 185 11.31 -28.08 12.25
CA HIS A 185 10.05 -28.78 12.48
C HIS A 185 9.88 -29.06 13.98
N GLY A 186 8.67 -28.83 14.51
CA GLY A 186 8.35 -29.04 15.92
C GLY A 186 8.64 -27.83 16.83
N SER A 187 9.33 -26.79 16.34
CA SER A 187 9.56 -25.57 17.12
C SER A 187 8.26 -24.87 17.52
N VAL A 188 8.23 -24.35 18.75
CA VAL A 188 7.14 -23.52 19.26
C VAL A 188 7.50 -22.05 19.05
N PHE A 189 6.54 -21.27 18.57
CA PHE A 189 6.73 -19.86 18.27
C PHE A 189 5.51 -19.04 18.66
N ARG A 190 5.74 -17.75 18.94
CA ARG A 190 4.71 -16.77 19.23
C ARG A 190 4.45 -15.89 18.02
N ILE A 191 3.20 -15.51 17.81
CA ILE A 191 2.80 -14.54 16.78
C ILE A 191 2.40 -13.21 17.44
N TYR A 192 2.21 -12.16 16.62
CA TYR A 192 1.93 -10.78 17.06
C TYR A 192 0.82 -10.59 18.12
N ASN A 193 -0.13 -11.53 18.25
CA ASN A 193 -1.22 -11.47 19.24
C ASN A 193 -0.96 -12.30 20.50
N GLY A 194 0.27 -12.75 20.72
CA GLY A 194 0.68 -13.51 21.89
C GLY A 194 0.39 -15.01 21.84
N LYS A 195 -0.38 -15.49 20.84
CA LYS A 195 -0.69 -16.92 20.71
C LYS A 195 0.53 -17.74 20.34
N LEU A 196 0.62 -18.93 20.91
CA LEU A 196 1.67 -19.91 20.65
C LEU A 196 1.22 -20.97 19.64
N PHE A 197 2.13 -21.30 18.73
CA PHE A 197 1.94 -22.28 17.69
C PHE A 197 3.14 -23.21 17.60
N GLN A 198 2.90 -24.46 17.23
CA GLN A 198 3.95 -25.42 16.91
C GLN A 198 4.03 -25.64 15.40
N LYS A 199 5.22 -25.47 14.80
CA LYS A 199 5.44 -25.74 13.37
C LYS A 199 5.35 -27.25 13.09
N LYS A 200 4.55 -27.63 12.10
CA LYS A 200 4.43 -28.99 11.58
C LYS A 200 4.87 -29.04 10.12
N ASN A 201 4.22 -29.88 9.31
CA ASN A 201 4.62 -30.18 7.95
C ASN A 201 4.45 -28.98 7.01
N LYS A 202 5.35 -28.88 6.02
CA LYS A 202 5.15 -28.01 4.86
C LYS A 202 4.14 -28.66 3.92
N ARG A 203 3.05 -27.95 3.61
CA ARG A 203 2.12 -28.30 2.51
C ARG A 203 2.69 -27.76 1.19
N VAL A 204 1.88 -27.61 0.14
CA VAL A 204 2.36 -27.15 -1.19
C VAL A 204 3.10 -25.81 -1.12
N LYS A 205 2.52 -24.80 -0.44
CA LYS A 205 3.09 -23.44 -0.33
C LYS A 205 3.07 -22.86 1.07
N ARG A 206 2.46 -23.54 2.03
CA ARG A 206 2.21 -23.04 3.39
C ARG A 206 2.68 -24.06 4.42
N TYR A 207 2.98 -23.60 5.62
CA TYR A 207 3.31 -24.46 6.75
C TYR A 207 2.06 -24.73 7.57
N GLU A 208 1.84 -25.99 7.90
CA GLU A 208 0.85 -26.38 8.88
C GLU A 208 1.40 -26.08 10.28
N CYS A 209 0.58 -25.47 11.12
CA CYS A 209 0.93 -25.18 12.51
C CYS A 209 -0.26 -25.41 13.42
N ILE A 210 0.01 -25.89 14.63
CA ILE A 210 -1.03 -26.20 15.61
C ILE A 210 -0.99 -25.13 16.70
N GLU A 211 -2.13 -24.49 16.97
CA GLU A 211 -2.25 -23.59 18.13
C GLU A 211 -2.13 -24.40 19.42
N VAL A 212 -1.15 -24.07 20.26
CA VAL A 212 -0.80 -24.85 21.47
C VAL A 212 -1.99 -24.92 22.43
N ALA A 213 -2.73 -23.82 22.59
CA ALA A 213 -3.84 -23.76 23.55
C ALA A 213 -5.08 -24.55 23.13
N THR A 214 -5.33 -24.71 21.82
CA THR A 214 -6.61 -25.24 21.33
C THR A 214 -6.47 -26.53 20.51
N GLY A 215 -5.25 -26.89 20.10
CA GLY A 215 -5.00 -28.00 19.18
C GLY A 215 -5.49 -27.76 17.74
N ARG A 216 -6.01 -26.57 17.43
CA ARG A 216 -6.52 -26.26 16.09
C ARG A 216 -5.39 -26.06 15.09
N VAL A 217 -5.62 -26.52 13.86
CA VAL A 217 -4.66 -26.47 12.76
C VAL A 217 -4.85 -25.19 11.95
N TYR A 218 -3.73 -24.51 11.66
CA TYR A 218 -3.66 -23.28 10.87
C TYR A 218 -2.59 -23.38 9.79
N LEU A 219 -2.78 -22.62 8.70
CA LEU A 219 -1.81 -22.56 7.60
C LEU A 219 -1.10 -21.21 7.57
N PHE A 220 0.21 -21.25 7.75
CA PHE A 220 1.09 -20.07 7.75
C PHE A 220 1.78 -19.89 6.41
N GLN A 221 1.93 -18.65 5.97
CA GLN A 221 2.76 -18.34 4.80
C GLN A 221 4.24 -18.52 5.17
N PRO A 222 5.11 -18.93 4.23
CA PRO A 222 6.54 -19.15 4.52
C PRO A 222 7.22 -17.95 5.15
N ASN A 223 6.87 -16.74 4.71
CA ASN A 223 7.37 -15.45 5.17
C ASN A 223 6.64 -14.90 6.40
N ALA A 224 5.82 -15.69 7.10
CA ALA A 224 5.22 -15.24 8.35
C ALA A 224 6.30 -15.01 9.40
N GLU A 225 6.32 -13.80 9.98
CA GLU A 225 7.20 -13.44 11.09
C GLU A 225 6.67 -14.02 12.40
N VAL A 226 7.59 -14.58 13.16
CA VAL A 226 7.33 -15.30 14.40
C VAL A 226 8.48 -15.09 15.37
N GLU A 227 8.18 -15.10 16.65
CA GLU A 227 9.18 -15.11 17.71
C GLU A 227 9.40 -16.57 18.13
N LEU A 228 10.61 -17.11 17.91
CA LEU A 228 10.95 -18.45 18.35
C LEU A 228 10.99 -18.47 19.89
N ILE A 229 10.18 -19.34 20.50
CA ILE A 229 10.28 -19.58 21.94
C ILE A 229 11.39 -20.60 22.13
N LYS A 230 12.48 -20.16 22.76
CA LYS A 230 13.54 -21.03 23.24
C LYS A 230 13.13 -21.50 24.64
N ASP A 231 13.22 -22.80 24.87
CA ASP A 231 13.11 -23.39 26.21
C ASP A 231 14.24 -22.87 27.11
#